data_AF-A0A4S8LXK2-F1
#
_entry.id   AF-A0A4S8LXK2-F1
#
_cell.length_a   1.000
_cell.length_b   1.000
_cell.length_c   1.000
_cell.angle_alpha   90.00
_cell.angle_beta   90.00
_cell.angle_gamma   90.00
#
_symmetry.space_group_name_H-M   'P 1'
#
loop_
_entity.id
_entity.type
_entity.pdbx_description
1 polymer ?
#
loop_
_entity_poly.entity_id
_entity_poly.type
_entity_poly.pdbx_seq_one_letter_code
_entity_poly.pdbx_strand_id
1 'polypeptide(L)'
;MFAARSVVKTSPLRFLRSSISKPIRTVVTVKNVEYTARATAEGAGWNGDVYCEGQSVKLALPKVMGGTGLGQNPEQLFAMGYSACLLGSIQYIAKKQGKSELAKDAKVHASVSIGEAEGVSGWGIKVDVEVEGLKDESLLKAGSEFCPYSRILKDGAVVTAKCI
;
A
#
# COMPACT_ATOMS: atom_id res chain seq x y z
N MET A 1 8.36 71.16 33.08
CA MET A 1 8.04 70.79 31.68
C MET A 1 7.95 69.27 31.60
N PHE A 2 6.82 68.79 31.09
CA PHE A 2 6.41 67.39 31.01
C PHE A 2 7.35 66.52 30.17
N ALA A 3 7.51 65.25 30.55
CA ALA A 3 7.33 64.12 29.63
C ALA A 3 7.38 62.79 30.40
N ALA A 4 6.20 62.19 30.58
CA ALA A 4 6.04 60.81 30.99
C ALA A 4 6.64 59.88 29.92
N ARG A 5 7.45 58.90 30.33
CA ARG A 5 7.85 57.78 29.45
C ARG A 5 7.09 56.53 29.84
N SER A 6 6.20 56.16 28.93
CA SER A 6 5.34 54.99 28.93
C SER A 6 6.14 53.69 28.99
N VAL A 7 5.62 52.77 29.79
CA VAL A 7 5.99 51.35 29.87
C VAL A 7 5.65 50.67 28.55
N VAL A 8 6.59 49.93 27.96
CA VAL A 8 6.29 48.84 27.01
C VAL A 8 7.13 47.64 27.44
N LYS A 9 6.50 46.73 28.21
CA LYS A 9 7.03 45.38 28.45
C LYS A 9 6.80 44.59 27.17
N THR A 10 7.87 44.29 26.44
CA THR A 10 7.83 43.36 25.32
C THR A 10 7.78 41.93 25.85
N SER A 11 6.58 41.36 25.88
CA SER A 11 6.40 39.91 26.05
C SER A 11 7.01 39.19 24.84
N PRO A 12 7.88 38.18 25.02
CA PRO A 12 8.28 37.36 23.89
C PRO A 12 7.08 36.51 23.48
N LEU A 13 6.62 36.69 22.25
CA LEU A 13 5.63 35.83 21.62
C LEU A 13 6.14 34.39 21.66
N ARG A 14 5.56 33.60 22.56
CA ARG A 14 5.76 32.17 22.68
C ARG A 14 5.16 31.57 21.41
N PHE A 15 6.00 31.32 20.40
CA PHE A 15 5.64 30.49 19.26
C PHE A 15 5.22 29.14 19.82
N LEU A 16 3.90 28.91 19.90
CA LEU A 16 3.37 27.56 19.99
C LEU A 16 3.75 26.87 18.69
N ARG A 17 4.87 26.16 18.70
CA ARG A 17 5.10 25.07 17.74
C ARG A 17 3.92 24.13 17.92
N SER A 18 2.97 24.17 17.00
CA SER A 18 2.03 23.06 16.86
C SER A 18 2.90 21.85 16.55
N SER A 19 3.03 20.95 17.52
CA SER A 19 3.54 19.63 17.25
C SER A 19 2.49 18.96 16.38
N ILE A 20 2.67 19.06 15.06
CA ILE A 20 2.05 18.12 14.15
C ILE A 20 2.70 16.79 14.50
N SER A 21 2.12 16.08 15.46
CA SER A 21 2.43 14.69 15.71
C SER A 21 2.02 13.96 14.44
N LYS A 22 2.97 13.77 13.52
CA LYS A 22 2.81 12.78 12.46
C LYS A 22 2.35 11.51 13.16
N PRO A 23 1.20 10.92 12.78
CA PRO A 23 0.77 9.67 13.38
C PRO A 23 1.94 8.69 13.21
N ILE A 24 2.51 8.26 14.34
CA ILE A 24 3.52 7.20 14.35
C ILE A 24 2.75 5.98 13.87
N ARG A 25 2.78 5.71 12.56
CA ARG A 25 2.29 4.45 12.03
C ARG A 25 3.07 3.37 12.78
N THR A 26 2.36 2.52 13.52
CA THR A 26 2.95 1.33 14.11
C THR A 26 3.29 0.42 12.94
N VAL A 27 4.51 0.55 12.41
CA VAL A 27 4.93 -0.21 11.23
C VAL A 27 4.81 -1.69 11.55
N VAL A 28 4.00 -2.42 10.78
CA VAL A 28 3.86 -3.87 10.91
C VAL A 28 5.00 -4.54 10.15
N THR A 29 5.68 -5.50 10.79
CA THR A 29 6.81 -6.21 10.18
C THR A 29 6.85 -7.69 10.58
N VAL A 30 7.66 -8.46 9.85
CA VAL A 30 7.80 -9.91 10.00
C VAL A 30 8.65 -10.24 11.24
N LYS A 31 8.10 -11.01 12.18
CA LYS A 31 8.84 -11.52 13.34
C LYS A 31 9.59 -12.82 13.02
N ASN A 32 8.90 -13.78 12.40
CA ASN A 32 9.44 -15.05 11.95
C ASN A 32 9.18 -15.17 10.45
N VAL A 33 10.23 -15.47 9.66
CA VAL A 33 10.15 -15.54 8.21
C VAL A 33 9.85 -16.97 7.78
N GLU A 34 8.65 -17.19 7.24
CA GLU A 34 8.24 -18.51 6.70
C GLU A 34 8.66 -18.69 5.24
N TYR A 35 8.62 -17.61 4.44
CA TYR A 35 8.93 -17.63 3.02
C TYR A 35 9.48 -16.28 2.55
N THR A 36 10.33 -16.29 1.53
CA THR A 36 10.88 -15.08 0.90
C THR A 36 11.00 -15.31 -0.60
N ALA A 37 10.11 -14.68 -1.38
CA ALA A 37 10.27 -14.58 -2.83
C ALA A 37 11.41 -13.62 -3.16
N ARG A 38 12.22 -13.96 -4.17
CA ARG A 38 13.30 -13.10 -4.67
C ARG A 38 13.10 -12.82 -6.15
N ALA A 39 12.97 -11.54 -6.47
CA ALA A 39 12.84 -11.06 -7.84
C ALA A 39 13.96 -10.08 -8.20
N THR A 40 14.41 -10.14 -9.45
CA THR A 40 15.37 -9.21 -10.04
C THR A 40 14.71 -8.53 -11.24
N ALA A 41 14.74 -7.20 -11.26
CA ALA A 41 14.36 -6.40 -12.42
C ALA A 41 15.63 -5.88 -13.10
N GLU A 42 15.72 -6.01 -14.41
CA GLU A 42 16.88 -5.54 -15.19
C GLU A 42 16.47 -4.91 -16.52
N GLY A 43 17.44 -4.27 -17.18
CA GLY A 43 17.20 -3.54 -18.41
C GLY A 43 16.42 -2.23 -18.18
N ALA A 44 15.44 -1.96 -19.04
CA ALA A 44 14.77 -0.66 -19.13
C ALA A 44 13.66 -0.44 -18.08
N GLY A 45 13.83 -0.91 -16.84
CA GLY A 45 12.91 -0.66 -15.73
C GLY A 45 11.45 -1.01 -16.07
N TRP A 46 10.59 0.02 -16.21
CA TRP A 46 9.18 -0.12 -16.62
C TRP A 46 8.95 -0.76 -18.00
N ASN A 47 9.99 -0.88 -18.82
CA ASN A 47 9.98 -1.59 -20.11
C ASN A 47 11.02 -2.73 -20.14
N GLY A 48 11.54 -3.13 -18.98
CA GLY A 48 12.55 -4.17 -18.83
C GLY A 48 11.95 -5.56 -18.66
N ASP A 49 12.71 -6.43 -18.01
CA ASP A 49 12.31 -7.79 -17.71
C ASP A 49 12.48 -8.04 -16.20
N VAL A 50 11.57 -8.83 -15.63
CA VAL A 50 11.58 -9.22 -14.21
C VAL A 50 11.61 -10.73 -14.11
N TYR A 51 12.52 -11.25 -13.28
CA TYR A 51 12.66 -12.67 -13.02
C TYR A 51 12.42 -12.95 -11.55
N CYS A 52 11.63 -13.97 -11.23
CA CYS A 52 11.33 -14.40 -9.86
C CYS A 52 11.26 -15.93 -9.80
N GLU A 53 12.23 -16.57 -9.15
CA GLU A 53 12.23 -18.02 -8.86
C GLU A 53 11.81 -18.92 -10.05
N GLY A 54 12.38 -18.68 -11.24
CA GLY A 54 12.09 -19.46 -12.46
C GLY A 54 10.93 -18.93 -13.31
N GLN A 55 10.22 -17.89 -12.84
CA GLN A 55 9.22 -17.16 -13.61
C GLN A 55 9.84 -15.90 -14.21
N SER A 56 9.42 -15.54 -15.42
CA SER A 56 9.85 -14.31 -16.10
C SER A 56 8.63 -13.54 -16.57
N VAL A 57 8.66 -12.22 -16.40
CA VAL A 57 7.65 -11.28 -16.84
C VAL A 57 8.32 -10.16 -17.61
N LYS A 58 7.93 -10.00 -18.87
CA LYS A 58 8.29 -8.81 -19.66
C LYS A 58 7.41 -7.64 -19.24
N LEU A 59 8.05 -6.52 -18.89
CA LEU A 59 7.36 -5.28 -18.56
C LEU A 59 7.20 -4.40 -19.78
N ALA A 60 6.09 -3.68 -19.84
CA ALA A 60 5.87 -2.60 -20.76
C ALA A 60 5.03 -1.50 -20.11
N LEU A 61 5.46 -0.26 -20.30
CA LEU A 61 4.70 0.89 -19.84
C LEU A 61 3.33 0.92 -20.58
N PRO A 62 2.22 1.26 -19.90
CA PRO A 62 0.92 1.36 -20.55
C PRO A 62 0.93 2.39 -21.69
N LYS A 63 0.11 2.15 -22.72
CA LYS A 63 -0.04 3.08 -23.86
C LYS A 63 -0.45 4.48 -23.43
N VAL A 64 -1.33 4.57 -22.42
CA VAL A 64 -1.79 5.85 -21.85
C VAL A 64 -0.67 6.66 -21.18
N MET A 65 0.45 6.01 -20.84
CA MET A 65 1.66 6.63 -20.31
C MET A 65 2.78 6.74 -21.36
N GLY A 66 2.46 6.56 -22.65
CA GLY A 66 3.42 6.66 -23.76
C GLY A 66 4.25 5.41 -24.01
N GLY A 67 3.91 4.28 -23.40
CA GLY A 67 4.58 3.00 -23.62
C GLY A 67 4.00 2.16 -24.77
N THR A 68 4.60 1.00 -25.01
CA THR A 68 4.14 0.06 -26.05
C THR A 68 2.88 -0.68 -25.62
N GLY A 69 2.69 -0.91 -24.31
CA GLY A 69 1.68 -1.80 -23.76
C GLY A 69 1.86 -3.28 -24.14
N LEU A 70 3.00 -3.67 -24.69
CA LEU A 70 3.29 -5.04 -25.13
C LEU A 70 4.01 -5.84 -24.02
N GLY A 71 3.39 -5.91 -22.85
CA GLY A 71 3.94 -6.52 -21.64
C GLY A 71 3.01 -6.29 -20.45
N GLN A 72 3.40 -6.81 -19.29
CA GLN A 72 2.71 -6.50 -18.03
C GLN A 72 3.25 -5.19 -17.44
N ASN A 73 2.57 -4.65 -16.44
CA ASN A 73 3.08 -3.50 -15.67
C ASN A 73 3.00 -3.76 -14.15
N PRO A 74 3.76 -3.00 -13.35
CA PRO A 74 3.75 -3.15 -11.90
C PRO A 74 2.35 -3.05 -11.28
N GLU A 75 1.47 -2.21 -11.81
CA GLU A 75 0.11 -2.03 -11.31
C GLU A 75 -0.75 -3.30 -11.51
N GLN A 76 -0.64 -3.95 -12.66
CA GLN A 76 -1.29 -5.24 -12.94
C GLN A 76 -0.77 -6.33 -12.02
N LEU A 77 0.55 -6.42 -11.83
CA LEU A 77 1.17 -7.40 -10.93
C LEU A 77 0.70 -7.19 -9.49
N PHE A 78 0.61 -5.93 -9.06
CA PHE A 78 0.11 -5.60 -7.73
C PHE A 78 -1.38 -5.90 -7.58
N ALA A 79 -2.21 -5.60 -8.59
CA ALA A 79 -3.63 -5.92 -8.59
C ALA A 79 -3.89 -7.43 -8.46
N MET A 80 -3.14 -8.25 -9.20
CA MET A 80 -3.19 -9.71 -9.10
C MET A 80 -2.79 -10.20 -7.69
N GLY A 81 -1.65 -9.72 -7.19
CA GLY A 81 -1.15 -10.10 -5.87
C GLY A 81 -2.10 -9.69 -4.74
N TYR A 82 -2.64 -8.47 -4.80
CA TYR A 82 -3.59 -7.97 -3.82
C TYR A 82 -4.88 -8.78 -3.82
N SER A 83 -5.47 -9.01 -5.00
CA SER A 83 -6.72 -9.77 -5.15
C SER A 83 -6.58 -11.19 -4.58
N ALA A 84 -5.50 -11.89 -4.95
CA ALA A 84 -5.23 -13.24 -4.47
C ALA A 84 -5.01 -13.28 -2.95
N CYS A 85 -4.23 -12.34 -2.42
CA CYS A 85 -3.92 -12.29 -0.99
C CYS A 85 -5.16 -12.01 -0.14
N LEU A 86 -6.02 -11.08 -0.57
CA LEU A 86 -7.24 -10.76 0.16
C LEU A 86 -8.25 -11.91 0.11
N LEU A 87 -8.46 -12.53 -1.07
CA LEU A 87 -9.36 -13.68 -1.19
C LEU A 87 -8.91 -14.84 -0.29
N GLY A 88 -7.62 -15.18 -0.33
CA GLY A 88 -7.06 -16.22 0.53
C GLY A 88 -7.21 -15.91 2.02
N SER A 89 -7.09 -14.63 2.40
CA SER A 89 -7.28 -14.18 3.79
C SER A 89 -8.73 -14.31 4.25
N ILE A 90 -9.70 -13.91 3.41
CA ILE A 90 -11.13 -14.09 3.66
C ILE A 90 -11.44 -15.58 3.86
N GLN A 91 -11.00 -16.43 2.94
CA GLN A 91 -11.26 -17.88 3.00
C GLN A 91 -10.60 -18.53 4.23
N TYR A 92 -9.39 -18.10 4.59
CA TYR A 92 -8.71 -18.58 5.80
C TYR A 92 -9.50 -18.24 7.06
N ILE A 93 -9.96 -17.00 7.21
CA ILE A 93 -10.77 -16.58 8.36
C ILE A 93 -12.13 -17.29 8.36
N ALA A 94 -12.75 -17.45 7.19
CA ALA A 94 -14.02 -18.18 7.05
C ALA A 94 -13.88 -19.61 7.59
N LYS A 95 -12.82 -20.32 7.18
CA LYS A 95 -12.50 -21.65 7.67
C LYS A 95 -12.28 -21.68 9.18
N LYS A 96 -11.50 -20.73 9.71
CA LYS A 96 -11.22 -20.62 11.15
C LYS A 96 -12.50 -20.40 11.97
N GLN A 97 -13.51 -19.75 11.41
CA GLN A 97 -14.81 -19.50 12.03
C GLN A 97 -15.87 -20.58 11.74
N GLY A 98 -15.53 -21.65 11.00
CA GLY A 98 -16.50 -22.67 10.60
C GLY A 98 -17.53 -22.20 9.56
N LYS A 99 -17.21 -21.14 8.80
CA LYS A 99 -18.07 -20.47 7.82
C LYS A 99 -17.56 -20.60 6.37
N SER A 100 -16.80 -21.65 6.06
CA SER A 100 -16.15 -21.80 4.73
C SER A 100 -17.11 -21.63 3.54
N GLU A 101 -18.33 -22.14 3.65
CA GLU A 101 -19.34 -22.04 2.60
C GLU A 101 -19.71 -20.59 2.24
N LEU A 102 -19.57 -19.64 3.18
CA LEU A 102 -19.87 -18.23 2.92
C LEU A 102 -18.84 -17.54 2.02
N ALA A 103 -17.64 -18.09 1.89
CA ALA A 103 -16.53 -17.51 1.11
C ALA A 103 -16.13 -18.39 -0.09
N LYS A 104 -16.85 -19.48 -0.35
CA LYS A 104 -16.50 -20.47 -1.37
C LYS A 104 -16.51 -19.88 -2.78
N ASP A 105 -17.54 -19.09 -3.08
CA ASP A 105 -17.73 -18.46 -4.40
C ASP A 105 -17.29 -16.99 -4.43
N ALA A 106 -16.59 -16.54 -3.38
CA ALA A 106 -16.12 -15.17 -3.29
C ALA A 106 -15.05 -14.88 -4.35
N LYS A 107 -15.14 -13.74 -5.02
CA LYS A 107 -14.13 -13.22 -5.94
C LYS A 107 -13.73 -11.82 -5.52
N VAL A 108 -12.44 -11.54 -5.54
CA VAL A 108 -11.90 -10.21 -5.24
C VAL A 108 -11.48 -9.54 -6.53
N HIS A 109 -11.98 -8.33 -6.75
CA HIS A 109 -11.66 -7.48 -7.88
C HIS A 109 -10.87 -6.27 -7.36
N ALA A 110 -9.55 -6.26 -7.52
CA ALA A 110 -8.72 -5.11 -7.17
C ALA A 110 -8.41 -4.26 -8.40
N SER A 111 -8.73 -2.96 -8.31
CA SER A 111 -8.35 -1.94 -9.29
C SER A 111 -7.20 -1.12 -8.72
N VAL A 112 -6.06 -1.13 -9.42
CA VAL A 112 -4.86 -0.37 -9.02
C VAL A 112 -4.63 0.74 -10.03
N SER A 113 -4.64 1.97 -9.52
CA SER A 113 -4.39 3.17 -10.31
C SER A 113 -3.06 3.79 -9.89
N ILE A 114 -2.27 4.24 -10.86
CA ILE A 114 -1.06 5.05 -10.65
C ILE A 114 -1.30 6.47 -11.18
N GLY A 115 -0.84 7.47 -10.44
CA GLY A 115 -1.01 8.87 -10.79
C GLY A 115 -0.09 9.78 -9.97
N GLU A 116 -0.20 11.09 -10.15
CA GLU A 116 0.53 12.04 -9.30
C GLU A 116 0.10 11.88 -7.83
N ALA A 117 1.06 11.87 -6.92
CA ALA A 117 0.80 11.72 -5.50
C ALA A 117 0.17 12.99 -4.93
N GLU A 118 -0.85 12.83 -4.09
CA GLU A 118 -1.40 13.95 -3.34
C GLU A 118 -0.47 14.31 -2.15
N GLY A 119 -0.13 15.60 -2.04
CA GLY A 119 0.61 16.13 -0.89
C GLY A 119 2.13 15.91 -0.90
N VAL A 120 2.68 15.22 -1.91
CA VAL A 120 4.12 15.06 -2.13
C VAL A 120 4.42 15.04 -3.63
N SER A 121 5.63 15.42 -4.03
CA SER A 121 6.07 15.28 -5.41
C SER A 121 6.26 13.81 -5.80
N GLY A 122 5.82 13.42 -7.00
CA GLY A 122 6.10 12.11 -7.58
C GLY A 122 4.83 11.28 -7.81
N TRP A 123 5.00 9.96 -7.88
CA TRP A 123 3.92 9.01 -8.15
C TRP A 123 3.28 8.48 -6.87
N GLY A 124 1.96 8.33 -6.91
CA GLY A 124 1.15 7.67 -5.91
C GLY A 124 0.38 6.49 -6.52
N ILE A 125 -0.10 5.60 -5.65
CA ILE A 125 -0.99 4.50 -6.03
C ILE A 125 -2.31 4.62 -5.26
N LYS A 126 -3.41 4.28 -5.93
CA LYS A 126 -4.74 4.10 -5.34
C LYS A 126 -5.20 2.67 -5.60
N VAL A 127 -5.79 2.04 -4.58
CA VAL A 127 -6.34 0.69 -4.67
C VAL A 127 -7.81 0.74 -4.29
N ASP A 128 -8.67 0.34 -5.22
CA ASP A 128 -10.09 0.12 -4.99
C ASP A 128 -10.38 -1.39 -5.04
N VAL A 129 -11.23 -1.89 -4.16
CA VAL A 129 -11.47 -3.33 -4.02
C VAL A 129 -12.97 -3.60 -3.91
N GLU A 130 -13.44 -4.53 -4.73
CA GLU A 130 -14.80 -5.05 -4.68
C GLU A 130 -14.76 -6.56 -4.44
N VAL A 131 -15.72 -7.07 -3.68
CA VAL A 131 -15.83 -8.51 -3.40
C VAL A 131 -17.20 -9.01 -3.84
N GLU A 132 -17.20 -9.82 -4.90
CA GLU A 132 -18.38 -10.49 -5.43
C GLU A 132 -18.60 -11.81 -4.66
N GLY A 133 -19.86 -12.21 -4.47
CA GLY A 133 -20.20 -13.52 -3.91
C GLY A 133 -20.06 -13.64 -2.38
N LEU A 134 -19.68 -12.57 -1.68
CA LEU A 134 -19.57 -12.53 -0.21
C LEU A 134 -20.59 -11.54 0.37
N LYS A 135 -21.56 -12.03 1.14
CA LYS A 135 -22.58 -11.20 1.79
C LYS A 135 -22.26 -10.84 3.24
N ASP A 136 -21.35 -11.58 3.88
CA ASP A 136 -20.97 -11.34 5.28
C ASP A 136 -19.88 -10.26 5.35
N GLU A 137 -20.30 -9.01 5.62
CA GLU A 137 -19.40 -7.87 5.76
C GLU A 137 -18.42 -8.03 6.94
N SER A 138 -18.83 -8.73 8.01
CA SER A 138 -17.97 -8.97 9.16
C SER A 138 -16.79 -9.87 8.78
N LEU A 139 -17.06 -10.85 7.91
CA LEU A 139 -16.04 -11.73 7.36
C LEU A 139 -15.11 -10.99 6.40
N LEU A 140 -15.64 -10.11 5.55
CA LEU A 140 -14.81 -9.24 4.70
C LEU A 140 -13.87 -8.36 5.54
N LYS A 141 -14.40 -7.72 6.58
CA LYS A 141 -13.62 -6.87 7.47
C LYS A 141 -12.51 -7.67 8.17
N ALA A 142 -12.85 -8.82 8.74
CA ALA A 142 -11.88 -9.69 9.41
C ALA A 142 -10.82 -10.23 8.44
N GLY A 143 -11.21 -10.61 7.22
CA GLY A 143 -10.29 -11.02 6.16
C GLY A 143 -9.33 -9.90 5.75
N SER A 144 -9.83 -8.68 5.60
CA SER A 144 -9.03 -7.49 5.30
C SER A 144 -8.05 -7.14 6.43
N GLU A 145 -8.50 -7.24 7.68
CA GLU A 145 -7.64 -7.07 8.86
C GLU A 145 -6.59 -8.18 8.99
N PHE A 146 -6.84 -9.36 8.42
CA PHE A 146 -5.87 -10.47 8.39
C PHE A 146 -4.87 -10.35 7.23
N CYS A 147 -5.30 -9.81 6.09
CA CYS A 147 -4.53 -9.73 4.85
C CYS A 147 -3.25 -8.90 4.98
N PRO A 148 -2.05 -9.49 4.70
CA PRO A 148 -0.80 -8.74 4.68
C PRO A 148 -0.82 -7.53 3.73
N TYR A 149 -1.40 -7.66 2.53
CA TYR A 149 -1.43 -6.60 1.54
C TYR A 149 -2.31 -5.42 1.99
N SER A 150 -3.44 -5.69 2.64
CA SER A 150 -4.27 -4.63 3.23
C SER A 150 -3.57 -3.95 4.41
N ARG A 151 -2.86 -4.71 5.26
CA ARG A 151 -2.09 -4.17 6.38
C ARG A 151 -0.96 -3.24 5.94
N ILE A 152 -0.19 -3.59 4.90
CA ILE A 152 0.90 -2.72 4.46
C ILE A 152 0.39 -1.37 3.93
N LEU A 153 -0.79 -1.32 3.31
CA LEU A 153 -1.38 -0.07 2.84
C LEU A 153 -1.91 0.79 3.99
N LYS A 154 -2.38 0.16 5.06
CA LYS A 154 -2.91 0.84 6.26
C LYS A 154 -1.79 1.31 7.20
N ASP A 155 -0.88 0.40 7.56
CA ASP A 155 0.06 0.56 8.65
C ASP A 155 1.52 0.72 8.17
N GLY A 156 1.81 0.41 6.90
CA GLY A 156 3.15 0.42 6.33
C GLY A 156 3.94 -0.86 6.55
N ALA A 157 5.11 -0.95 5.93
CA ALA A 157 6.07 -2.03 6.07
C ALA A 157 7.49 -1.48 6.28
N VAL A 158 8.39 -2.30 6.82
CA VAL A 158 9.82 -1.96 6.92
C VAL A 158 10.50 -2.26 5.58
N VAL A 159 11.14 -1.25 5.00
CA VAL A 159 11.94 -1.37 3.77
C VAL A 159 13.38 -0.99 4.09
N THR A 160 14.32 -1.88 3.76
CA THR A 160 15.76 -1.66 3.88
C THR A 160 16.37 -1.61 2.49
N ALA A 161 17.08 -0.52 2.17
CA ALA A 161 17.78 -0.36 0.90
C ALA A 161 19.29 -0.18 1.13
N LYS A 162 20.10 -0.83 0.29
CA LYS A 162 21.57 -0.68 0.26
C LYS A 162 22.09 -0.79 -1.17
N CYS A 163 23.15 -0.06 -1.49
CA CYS A 163 23.94 -0.30 -2.70
C CYS A 163 24.86 -1.50 -2.47
N ILE A 164 25.03 -2.34 -3.49
CA ILE A 164 25.91 -3.52 -3.47
C ILE A 164 27.03 -3.36 -4.50
#